data_AF-A0A1M5DTA4-F1
#
_entry.id   AF-A0A1M5DTA4-F1
#
_cell.length_a   1.000
_cell.length_b   1.000
_cell.length_c   1.000
_cell.angle_alpha   90.00
_cell.angle_beta   90.00
_cell.angle_gamma   90.00
#
_symmetry.space_group_name_H-M   'P 1'
#
loop_
_entity.id
_entity.type
_entity.pdbx_description
1 polymer ?
#
loop_
_entity_poly.entity_id
_entity_poly.type
_entity_poly.pdbx_seq_one_letter_code
_entity_poly.pdbx_strand_id
1 'polypeptide(L)' 'MQINYFILLFTGLFLIGTFINYKYTQKKGMVFRYKPLFLIVTAVLFLVSLYGIISGKPYNEILPFIR' A
#
# COMPACT_ATOMS: atom_id res chain seq x y z
N MET A 1 -1.71 7.44 17.07
CA MET A 1 -0.67 7.82 16.09
C MET A 1 0.36 6.72 15.84
N GLN A 2 1.00 6.15 16.87
CA GLN A 2 2.02 5.09 16.71
C GLN A 2 1.55 3.88 15.87
N ILE A 3 0.29 3.45 16.06
CA ILE A 3 -0.33 2.37 15.29
C ILE A 3 -0.41 2.70 13.78
N ASN A 4 -0.70 3.96 13.43
CA ASN A 4 -0.80 4.38 12.02
C ASN A 4 0.57 4.29 11.33
N TYR A 5 1.65 4.62 12.03
CA TYR A 5 3.01 4.45 11.51
C TYR A 5 3.37 2.98 11.30
N PHE A 6 2.98 2.09 12.22
CA PHE A 6 3.18 0.65 12.04
C PHE A 6 2.39 0.11 10.85
N ILE A 7 1.12 0.48 10.71
CA ILE A 7 0.29 0.09 9.55
C ILE A 7 0.94 0.55 8.25
N LEU A 8 1.42 1.79 8.21
CA LEU A 8 2.12 2.33 7.04
C LEU A 8 3.39 1.52 6.74
N LEU A 9 4.22 1.28 7.75
CA LEU A 9 5.47 0.53 7.60
C LEU A 9 5.22 -0.89 7.08
N PHE A 10 4.27 -1.62 7.67
CA PHE A 10 3.92 -2.97 7.21
C PHE A 10 3.30 -2.98 5.81
N THR A 11 2.45 -2.00 5.48
CA THR A 11 1.87 -1.87 4.13
C THR A 11 2.96 -1.58 3.09
N GLY A 12 3.93 -0.72 3.43
CA GLY A 12 5.09 -0.44 2.59
C GLY A 12 5.95 -1.68 2.37
N LEU A 13 6.27 -2.43 3.44
CA LEU A 13 6.99 -3.70 3.35
C LEU A 13 6.24 -4.73 2.49
N PHE A 14 4.91 -4.80 2.62
CA PHE A 14 4.08 -5.67 1.80
C PHE A 14 4.16 -5.30 0.30
N LEU A 15 4.04 -4.02 -0.04
CA LEU A 15 4.11 -3.55 -1.43
C LEU A 15 5.50 -3.82 -2.04
N ILE A 16 6.57 -3.53 -1.30
CA ILE A 16 7.95 -3.79 -1.73
C ILE A 16 8.20 -5.29 -1.92
N GLY A 17 7.83 -6.10 -0.93
CA GLY A 17 7.97 -7.55 -1.00
C GLY A 17 7.20 -8.14 -2.17
N THR A 18 6.00 -7.63 -2.43
CA THR A 18 5.18 -8.05 -3.56
C THR A 18 5.78 -7.65 -4.90
N PHE A 19 6.37 -6.46 -5.01
CA PHE A 19 7.09 -6.02 -6.21
C PHE A 19 8.33 -6.86 -6.50
N ILE A 20 9.12 -7.19 -5.47
CA ILE A 20 10.27 -8.09 -5.59
C ILE A 20 9.79 -9.49 -6.01
N ASN A 21 8.72 -9.99 -5.39
CA ASN A 21 8.13 -11.27 -5.75
C ASN A 21 7.71 -11.29 -7.22
N TYR A 22 6.99 -10.27 -7.68
CA TYR A 22 6.56 -10.13 -9.07
C TYR A 22 7.75 -10.22 -10.05
N LYS A 23 8.82 -9.46 -9.80
CA LYS A 23 10.05 -9.54 -10.62
C LYS A 23 10.65 -10.95 -10.62
N TYR A 24 10.64 -11.63 -9.48
CA TYR A 24 11.15 -12.98 -9.35
C TYR A 24 10.27 -14.03 -10.07
N THR A 25 8.94 -13.93 -9.96
CA THR A 25 7.99 -14.81 -10.67
C THR A 25 8.10 -14.61 -12.18
N GLN A 26 8.19 -13.36 -12.63
CA GLN A 26 8.37 -13.02 -14.05
C GLN A 26 9.67 -13.60 -14.61
N LYS A 27 10.79 -13.47 -13.89
CA LYS A 27 12.09 -14.05 -14.30
C LYS A 27 12.07 -15.57 -14.40
N LYS A 28 11.27 -16.24 -13.59
CA LYS A 28 11.17 -17.71 -13.53
C LYS A 28 10.01 -18.29 -14.34
N GLY A 29 9.26 -17.45 -15.08
CA GLY A 29 8.08 -17.90 -15.84
C GLY A 29 6.96 -18.48 -14.97
N MET A 30 6.91 -18.12 -13.68
CA MET A 30 5.94 -18.63 -12.72
C MET A 30 4.70 -17.71 -12.67
N VAL A 31 3.54 -18.29 -12.37
CA VAL A 31 2.29 -17.52 -12.25
C VAL A 31 2.33 -16.63 -11.01
N PHE A 32 2.13 -15.33 -11.21
CA PHE A 32 2.04 -14.38 -10.11
C PHE A 32 0.66 -14.47 -9.43
N ARG A 33 0.66 -14.70 -8.11
CA ARG A 33 -0.55 -15.07 -7.36
C ARG A 33 -1.55 -13.92 -7.16
N TYR A 34 -1.09 -12.67 -7.11
CA TYR A 34 -1.94 -11.53 -6.79
C TYR A 34 -2.52 -10.88 -8.04
N LYS A 35 -3.82 -10.53 -7.99
CA LYS A 35 -4.45 -9.78 -9.08
C LYS A 35 -3.84 -8.37 -9.16
N PRO A 36 -3.41 -7.89 -10.34
CA PRO A 36 -2.78 -6.57 -10.49
C PRO A 36 -3.65 -5.43 -9.94
N LEU A 37 -4.97 -5.53 -10.14
CA LEU A 37 -5.94 -4.53 -9.70
C LEU A 37 -5.91 -4.34 -8.17
N PHE A 38 -5.76 -5.41 -7.40
CA PHE A 38 -5.70 -5.36 -5.94
C PHE A 38 -4.44 -4.63 -5.45
N LEU A 39 -3.32 -4.83 -6.14
CA LEU A 39 -2.06 -4.15 -5.80
C LEU A 39 -2.12 -2.66 -6.10
N ILE A 40 -2.76 -2.28 -7.21
CA ILE A 40 -2.98 -0.88 -7.55
C ILE A 40 -3.82 -0.19 -6.47
N VAL A 41 -4.95 -0.80 -6.08
CA VAL A 41 -5.81 -0.26 -5.01
C VAL A 41 -5.04 -0.11 -3.71
N THR A 42 -4.29 -1.14 -3.31
CA THR A 42 -3.46 -1.11 -2.08
C THR A 42 -2.39 -0.01 -2.15
N ALA A 43 -1.74 0.17 -3.30
CA ALA A 43 -0.73 1.20 -3.49
C ALA A 43 -1.33 2.61 -3.43
N VAL A 44 -2.50 2.84 -4.02
CA VAL A 44 -3.20 4.13 -3.95
C VAL A 44 -3.60 4.44 -2.51
N LEU A 45 -4.19 3.48 -1.78
CA LEU A 45 -4.54 3.66 -0.37
C LEU A 45 -3.32 3.95 0.50
N PHE A 46 -2.20 3.28 0.22
CA PHE A 46 -0.92 3.54 0.91
C PHE A 46 -0.43 4.98 0.66
N LEU A 47 -0.48 5.47 -0.58
CA LEU A 47 -0.07 6.84 -0.91
C LEU A 47 -0.97 7.89 -0.25
N VAL A 48 -2.29 7.66 -0.23
CA VAL A 48 -3.23 8.55 0.47
C VAL A 48 -2.95 8.56 1.97
N SER A 49 -2.67 7.40 2.55
CA SER A 49 -2.29 7.28 3.96
C SER A 49 -0.99 8.02 4.28
N LEU A 50 0.02 7.88 3.42
CA LEU A 50 1.30 8.55 3.53
C LEU A 50 1.12 10.08 3.46
N TYR A 51 0.32 10.55 2.50
CA TYR A 51 0.02 11.98 2.36
C TYR A 51 -0.64 12.56 3.61
N GLY A 52 -1.58 11.84 4.21
CA GLY A 52 -2.25 12.30 5.44
C GLY A 52 -1.34 12.39 6.64
N ILE A 53 -0.45 11.42 6.80
CA ILE A 53 0.56 11.44 7.87
C ILE A 53 1.54 12.61 7.66
N ILE A 54 2.02 12.84 6.44
CA ILE A 54 2.96 13.94 6.15
C ILE A 54 2.29 15.31 6.33
N SER A 55 1.04 15.46 5.90
CA SER A 55 0.31 16.73 5.96
C SER A 55 -0.25 17.04 7.35
N GLY A 56 -0.10 16.13 8.32
CA GLY A 56 -0.65 16.28 9.67
C GLY A 56 -2.18 16.31 9.72
N LYS A 57 -2.86 15.98 8.61
CA LYS A 57 -4.32 15.98 8.52
C LYS A 57 -4.87 14.61 8.90
N PRO A 58 -5.90 14.52 9.76
CA PRO A 58 -6.55 13.26 10.06
C PRO A 58 -7.18 12.66 8.79
N TYR A 59 -7.18 11.33 8.71
CA TYR A 59 -7.64 10.58 7.53
C TYR A 59 -9.05 10.99 7.05
N ASN A 60 -9.91 11.33 8.00
CA ASN A 60 -11.30 11.74 7.78
C ASN A 60 -11.43 13.08 7.03
N GLU A 61 -10.40 13.94 7.05
CA GLU A 61 -10.37 15.19 6.29
C GLU A 61 -9.91 14.99 4.84
N ILE A 62 -9.17 13.91 4.58
CA ILE A 62 -8.57 13.63 3.26
C ILE A 62 -9.51 12.80 2.40
N LEU A 63 -10.29 11.91 3.03
CA LEU A 63 -11.31 11.09 2.39
C LEU A 63 -12.65 11.26 3.14
N PRO A 64 -13.36 12.38 2.94
CA PRO A 64 -14.60 12.68 3.67
C PRO A 64 -15.76 11.72 3.34
N PHE A 65 -15.61 10.87 2.32
CA PHE A 65 -16.63 9.93 1.84
C PHE A 65 -16.63 8.58 2.59
N ILE A 66 -15.60 8.31 3.40
CA ILE A 66 -15.49 7.10 4.22
C ILE A 66 -15.77 7.51 5.66
N ARG A 67 -17.01 7.30 6.12
CA ARG A 67 -17.47 7.58 7.49
C ARG A 67 -17.34 6.36 8.38
#